data_AF-A0A9P1GEP1-F1
#
_entry.id   AF-A0A9P1GEP1-F1
#
_cell.length_a   1.000
_cell.length_b   1.000
_cell.length_c   1.000
_cell.angle_alpha   90.00
_cell.angle_beta   90.00
_cell.angle_gamma   90.00
#
_symmetry.space_group_name_H-M   'P 1'
#
loop_
_entity.id
_entity.type
_entity.pdbx_description
1 polymer ?
#
loop_
_entity_poly.entity_id
_entity_poly.type
_entity_poly.pdbx_seq_one_letter_code
_entity_poly.pdbx_strand_id
1 'polypeptide(L)'
;MNCLGLAKEWESNPVIRDRLRSERKLLVHGLDQPYCKANRKNCVSNADVLGPVLSRLGKHPKKRLPHMDALQLEVGALVEKCGITSLGGKSVYKHSMELKQLAGLVKRKANRHEDPCFHDLLLLFDPEIQDRMIHHQMVLLLFNPIL
;
A
#
# COMPACT_ATOMS: atom_id res chain seq x y z
N MET A 1 -0.87 -11.82 -8.25
CA MET A 1 -2.00 -10.98 -7.80
C MET A 1 -2.56 -10.25 -9.00
N ASN A 2 -3.89 -10.28 -9.16
CA ASN A 2 -4.57 -9.56 -10.23
C ASN A 2 -4.58 -8.06 -9.90
N CYS A 3 -4.05 -7.23 -10.79
CA CYS A 3 -3.99 -5.77 -10.63
C CYS A 3 -5.13 -5.07 -11.39
N LEU A 4 -5.87 -5.80 -12.22
CA LEU A 4 -6.85 -5.23 -13.13
C LEU A 4 -7.88 -4.38 -12.38
N GLY A 5 -8.11 -3.16 -12.89
CA GLY A 5 -9.12 -2.24 -12.38
C GLY A 5 -8.69 -1.39 -11.19
N LEU A 6 -7.43 -1.49 -10.74
CA LEU A 6 -6.86 -0.57 -9.74
C LEU A 6 -6.97 0.89 -10.18
N ALA A 7 -6.74 1.16 -11.46
CA ALA A 7 -6.86 2.49 -12.05
C ALA A 7 -8.25 3.10 -11.85
N LYS A 8 -9.31 2.28 -12.00
CA LYS A 8 -10.70 2.72 -11.81
C LYS A 8 -11.00 3.02 -10.33
N GLU A 9 -10.53 2.17 -9.42
CA GLU A 9 -10.70 2.40 -7.98
C GLU A 9 -9.94 3.64 -7.51
N TRP A 10 -8.70 3.82 -7.94
CA TRP A 10 -7.92 5.01 -7.62
C TRP A 10 -8.54 6.28 -8.20
N GLU A 11 -9.03 6.23 -9.44
CA GLU A 11 -9.72 7.36 -10.07
C GLU A 11 -11.01 7.72 -9.33
N SER A 12 -11.75 6.74 -8.81
CA SER A 12 -12.97 7.01 -8.03
C SER A 12 -12.70 7.75 -6.71
N ASN A 13 -11.45 7.74 -6.22
CA ASN A 13 -11.07 8.44 -5.00
C ASN A 13 -10.70 9.91 -5.28
N PRO A 14 -11.48 10.88 -4.77
CA PRO A 14 -11.23 12.31 -5.02
C PRO A 14 -9.85 12.76 -4.51
N VAL A 15 -9.40 12.24 -3.36
CA VAL A 15 -8.10 12.61 -2.76
C VAL A 15 -6.94 12.24 -3.68
N ILE A 16 -7.02 11.07 -4.34
CA ILE A 16 -5.99 10.63 -5.29
C ILE A 16 -6.03 11.49 -6.56
N ARG A 17 -7.22 11.78 -7.10
CA ARG A 17 -7.37 12.64 -8.28
C ARG A 17 -6.84 14.04 -8.05
N ASP A 18 -7.20 14.64 -6.93
CA ASP A 18 -6.85 16.02 -6.62
C ASP A 18 -5.34 16.15 -6.46
N ARG A 19 -4.71 15.21 -5.73
CA ARG A 19 -3.25 15.11 -5.59
C ARG A 19 -2.54 14.90 -6.93
N LEU A 20 -3.06 14.02 -7.78
CA LEU A 20 -2.50 13.80 -9.11
C LEU A 20 -2.58 15.06 -9.97
N ARG A 21 -3.70 15.79 -9.91
CA ARG A 21 -3.90 17.02 -10.71
C ARG A 21 -3.07 18.19 -10.20
N SER A 22 -2.99 18.39 -8.88
CA SER A 22 -2.30 19.53 -8.26
C SER A 22 -0.79 19.30 -8.14
N GLU A 23 -0.37 18.14 -7.63
CA GLU A 23 1.03 17.86 -7.27
C GLU A 23 1.77 17.03 -8.33
N ARG A 24 1.04 16.43 -9.29
CA ARG A 24 1.59 15.48 -10.28
C ARG A 24 2.31 14.30 -9.64
N LYS A 25 1.89 13.89 -8.43
CA LYS A 25 2.45 12.79 -7.66
C LYS A 25 1.36 11.79 -7.27
N LEU A 26 1.63 10.50 -7.47
CA LEU A 26 0.73 9.45 -6.99
C LEU A 26 0.92 9.20 -5.49
N LEU A 27 2.17 9.19 -5.04
CA LEU A 27 2.54 8.91 -3.66
C LEU A 27 2.98 10.18 -2.94
N VAL A 28 2.56 10.30 -1.68
CA VAL A 28 3.09 11.30 -0.74
C VAL A 28 4.51 10.88 -0.39
N HIS A 29 5.45 11.80 -0.61
CA HIS A 29 6.84 11.66 -0.17
C HIS A 29 7.04 12.42 1.13
N GLY A 30 7.98 11.97 1.96
CA GLY A 30 8.45 12.79 3.08
C GLY A 30 9.07 14.09 2.58
N LEU A 31 9.09 15.11 3.43
CA LEU A 31 9.81 16.36 3.17
C LEU A 31 11.25 16.03 2.71
N ASP A 32 11.64 16.59 1.56
CA ASP A 32 12.94 16.44 0.90
C ASP A 32 13.33 15.03 0.43
N GLN A 33 12.40 14.07 0.37
CA GLN A 33 12.73 12.73 -0.16
C GLN A 33 12.51 12.60 -1.68
N PRO A 34 13.53 12.17 -2.45
CA PRO A 34 13.42 12.03 -3.89
C PRO A 34 12.55 10.83 -4.31
N TYR A 35 12.25 9.90 -3.39
CA TYR A 35 11.41 8.73 -3.62
C TYR A 35 10.63 8.36 -2.35
N CYS A 36 9.53 7.62 -2.52
CA CYS A 36 8.76 7.11 -1.39
C CYS A 36 9.46 5.90 -0.75
N LYS A 37 10.34 6.12 0.25
CA LYS A 37 11.00 5.03 0.97
C LYS A 37 9.95 4.16 1.68
N ALA A 38 10.07 2.84 1.56
CA ALA A 38 9.21 1.92 2.30
C ALA A 38 9.50 1.98 3.81
N ASN A 39 8.68 2.74 4.53
CA ASN A 39 8.70 2.88 5.98
C ASN A 39 7.26 3.06 6.49
N ARG A 40 7.09 3.05 7.82
CA ARG A 40 5.77 3.14 8.45
C ARG A 40 5.01 4.41 8.08
N LYS A 41 5.64 5.56 8.25
CA LYS A 41 5.02 6.86 7.98
C LYS A 41 4.50 6.92 6.54
N ASN A 42 5.31 6.49 5.58
CA ASN A 42 4.96 6.51 4.17
C ASN A 42 3.86 5.51 3.80
N CYS A 43 3.78 4.35 4.45
CA CYS A 43 2.64 3.44 4.26
C CYS A 43 1.33 4.09 4.74
N VAL A 44 1.33 4.68 5.93
CA VAL A 44 0.13 5.33 6.50
C VAL A 44 -0.29 6.54 5.64
N SER A 45 0.65 7.41 5.27
CA SER A 45 0.38 8.57 4.41
C SER A 45 -0.10 8.21 3.00
N ASN A 46 0.08 6.96 2.57
CA ASN A 46 -0.34 6.47 1.25
C ASN A 46 -1.42 5.38 1.36
N ALA A 47 -2.14 5.32 2.47
CA ALA A 47 -3.17 4.30 2.72
C ALA A 47 -4.23 4.26 1.61
N ASP A 48 -4.67 5.42 1.10
CA ASP A 48 -5.67 5.50 0.03
C ASP A 48 -5.26 4.78 -1.26
N VAL A 49 -3.96 4.86 -1.60
CA VAL A 49 -3.41 4.22 -2.81
C VAL A 49 -3.10 2.75 -2.52
N LEU A 50 -2.61 2.45 -1.32
CA LEU A 50 -2.22 1.11 -0.91
C LEU A 50 -3.41 0.18 -0.62
N GLY A 51 -4.51 0.70 -0.08
CA GLY A 51 -5.65 -0.09 0.37
C GLY A 51 -6.19 -1.04 -0.70
N PRO A 52 -6.53 -0.55 -1.91
CA PRO A 52 -6.94 -1.39 -3.04
C PRO A 52 -5.95 -2.50 -3.41
N VAL A 53 -4.64 -2.22 -3.27
CA VAL A 53 -3.56 -3.18 -3.56
C VAL A 53 -3.49 -4.23 -2.44
N LEU A 54 -3.55 -3.81 -1.19
CA LEU A 54 -3.46 -4.67 -0.01
C LEU A 54 -4.67 -5.60 0.09
N SER A 55 -5.88 -5.09 -0.17
CA SER A 55 -7.11 -5.90 -0.17
C SER A 55 -7.03 -7.03 -1.20
N ARG A 56 -6.60 -6.73 -2.43
CA ARG A 56 -6.39 -7.74 -3.48
C ARG A 56 -5.23 -8.70 -3.15
N LEU A 57 -4.17 -8.19 -2.52
CA LEU A 57 -3.02 -9.00 -2.10
C LEU A 57 -3.40 -10.01 -1.02
N GLY A 58 -4.24 -9.59 -0.06
CA GLY A 58 -4.79 -10.41 1.02
C GLY A 58 -5.63 -11.58 0.54
N LYS A 59 -6.53 -11.31 -0.42
CA LYS A 59 -7.39 -12.30 -1.07
C LYS A 59 -6.64 -13.30 -1.95
N HIS A 60 -5.39 -13.01 -2.32
CA HIS A 60 -4.62 -13.90 -3.19
C HIS A 60 -4.05 -15.08 -2.40
N PRO A 61 -4.27 -16.34 -2.82
CA PRO A 61 -3.93 -17.54 -2.02
C PRO A 61 -2.44 -17.63 -1.66
N LYS A 62 -1.56 -17.20 -2.57
CA LYS A 62 -0.11 -17.17 -2.32
C LYS A 62 0.41 -15.84 -1.76
N LYS A 63 -0.49 -14.88 -1.44
CA LYS A 63 -0.18 -13.51 -1.02
C LYS A 63 0.98 -12.89 -1.81
N ARG A 64 1.01 -13.10 -3.14
CA ARG A 64 2.13 -12.70 -4.02
C ARG A 64 2.01 -11.24 -4.40
N LEU A 65 3.09 -10.48 -4.23
CA LEU A 65 3.14 -9.07 -4.63
C LEU A 65 2.78 -8.89 -6.11
N PRO A 66 2.25 -7.71 -6.50
CA PRO A 66 1.96 -7.41 -7.89
C PRO A 66 3.18 -7.57 -8.80
N HIS A 67 2.94 -8.08 -10.00
CA HIS A 67 3.93 -8.05 -11.08
C HIS A 67 4.14 -6.60 -11.52
N MET A 68 5.39 -6.24 -11.86
CA MET A 68 5.72 -4.85 -12.19
C MET A 68 4.98 -4.36 -13.43
N ASP A 69 4.86 -5.19 -14.46
CA ASP A 69 4.25 -4.80 -15.73
C ASP A 69 2.75 -4.52 -15.55
N ALA A 70 2.05 -5.40 -14.83
CA ALA A 70 0.64 -5.21 -14.51
C ALA A 70 0.39 -3.94 -13.66
N LEU A 71 1.29 -3.63 -12.72
CA LEU A 71 1.16 -2.43 -11.91
C LEU A 71 1.43 -1.15 -12.72
N GLN A 72 2.41 -1.19 -13.63
CA GLN A 72 2.71 -0.08 -14.53
C GLN A 72 1.54 0.23 -15.47
N LEU A 73 0.86 -0.80 -16.00
CA LEU A 73 -0.33 -0.61 -16.82
C LEU A 73 -1.44 0.14 -16.06
N GLU A 74 -1.70 -0.25 -14.81
CA GLU A 74 -2.75 0.39 -14.00
C GLU A 74 -2.37 1.82 -13.57
N VAL A 75 -1.10 2.06 -13.23
CA VAL A 75 -0.62 3.42 -12.92
C VAL A 75 -0.67 4.29 -14.17
N GLY A 76 -0.29 3.77 -15.34
CA GLY A 76 -0.42 4.47 -16.62
C GLY A 76 -1.87 4.82 -16.95
N ALA A 77 -2.77 3.84 -16.84
CA ALA A 77 -4.20 4.04 -17.08
C ALA A 77 -4.82 5.08 -16.13
N LEU A 78 -4.37 5.14 -14.87
CA LEU A 78 -4.82 6.18 -13.92
C LEU A 78 -4.39 7.58 -14.37
N VAL A 79 -3.14 7.71 -14.82
CA VAL A 79 -2.57 8.98 -15.30
C VAL A 79 -3.35 9.48 -16.52
N GLU A 80 -3.62 8.59 -17.48
CA GLU A 80 -4.44 8.88 -18.66
C GLU A 80 -5.87 9.30 -18.27
N LYS A 81 -6.54 8.54 -17.39
CA LYS A 81 -7.88 8.87 -16.88
C LYS A 81 -7.95 10.21 -16.16
N CYS A 82 -6.88 10.61 -15.49
CA CYS A 82 -6.81 11.89 -14.80
C CYS A 82 -6.49 13.07 -15.74
N GLY A 83 -6.30 12.82 -17.05
CA GLY A 83 -5.99 13.84 -18.04
C GLY A 83 -4.58 14.42 -17.88
N ILE A 84 -3.62 13.60 -17.44
CA ILE A 84 -2.27 14.05 -17.11
C ILE A 84 -1.30 13.49 -18.15
N THR A 85 -0.43 14.33 -18.70
CA THR A 85 0.58 13.92 -19.69
C THR A 85 1.83 13.31 -19.05
N SER A 86 2.17 13.69 -17.80
CA SER A 86 3.28 13.09 -17.06
C SER A 86 3.18 13.29 -15.53
N LEU A 87 3.80 12.39 -14.77
CA LEU A 87 3.89 12.45 -13.30
C LEU A 87 5.16 13.20 -12.83
N GLY A 88 5.22 14.52 -13.09
CA GLY A 88 6.18 15.42 -12.45
C GLY A 88 7.66 14.98 -12.56
N GLY A 89 8.13 14.71 -13.79
CA GLY A 89 9.52 14.29 -14.06
C GLY A 89 9.88 12.87 -13.63
N LYS A 90 8.91 12.09 -13.13
CA LYS A 90 9.09 10.68 -12.73
C LYS A 90 8.30 9.75 -13.64
N SER A 91 8.83 8.56 -13.89
CA SER A 91 8.18 7.55 -14.73
C SER A 91 7.08 6.79 -13.97
N VAL A 92 6.13 6.25 -14.73
CA VAL A 92 5.14 5.25 -14.27
C VAL A 92 5.83 4.07 -13.56
N TYR A 93 6.98 3.65 -14.08
CA TYR A 93 7.84 2.63 -13.47
C TYR A 93 8.24 2.97 -12.02
N LYS A 94 8.71 4.21 -11.78
CA LYS A 94 9.17 4.62 -10.44
C LYS A 94 8.05 4.53 -9.41
N HIS A 95 6.88 5.09 -9.73
CA HIS A 95 5.72 5.04 -8.84
C HIS A 95 5.24 3.60 -8.60
N SER A 96 5.26 2.77 -9.64
CA SER A 96 4.93 1.34 -9.52
C SER A 96 5.91 0.61 -8.59
N MET A 97 7.20 0.91 -8.69
CA MET A 97 8.24 0.33 -7.83
C MET A 97 8.04 0.73 -6.37
N GLU A 98 7.85 2.01 -6.11
CA GLU A 98 7.61 2.56 -4.77
C GLU A 98 6.35 1.94 -4.13
N LEU A 99 5.25 1.85 -4.89
CA LEU A 99 4.01 1.23 -4.44
C LEU A 99 4.19 -0.27 -4.10
N LYS A 100 4.92 -1.01 -4.94
CA LYS A 100 5.26 -2.41 -4.68
C LYS A 100 6.12 -2.58 -3.43
N GLN A 101 7.08 -1.69 -3.19
CA GLN A 101 7.93 -1.73 -2.01
C GLN A 101 7.14 -1.47 -0.73
N LEU A 102 6.21 -0.50 -0.74
CA LEU A 102 5.30 -0.22 0.38
C LEU A 102 4.39 -1.42 0.67
N ALA A 103 3.74 -1.98 -0.35
CA ALA A 103 2.92 -3.20 -0.21
C ALA A 103 3.75 -4.39 0.32
N GLY A 104 5.00 -4.51 -0.12
CA GLY A 104 5.96 -5.50 0.37
C GLY A 104 6.30 -5.33 1.85
N LEU A 105 6.44 -4.08 2.33
CA LEU A 105 6.65 -3.80 3.74
C LEU A 105 5.45 -4.21 4.58
N VAL A 106 4.22 -3.82 4.17
CA VAL A 106 2.99 -4.19 4.87
C VAL A 106 2.83 -5.71 4.94
N LYS A 107 3.02 -6.41 3.82
CA LYS A 107 3.00 -7.88 3.78
C LYS A 107 3.98 -8.50 4.79
N ARG A 108 5.23 -8.01 4.82
CA ARG A 108 6.25 -8.53 5.77
C ARG A 108 5.85 -8.28 7.22
N LYS A 109 5.27 -7.12 7.53
CA LYS A 109 4.82 -6.76 8.87
C LYS A 109 3.60 -7.56 9.31
N ALA A 110 2.64 -7.78 8.41
CA ALA A 110 1.50 -8.65 8.63
C ALA A 110 1.93 -10.09 8.97
N ASN A 111 2.87 -10.64 8.19
CA ASN A 111 3.39 -11.98 8.41
C ASN A 111 4.18 -12.15 9.72
N ARG A 112 4.69 -11.04 10.30
CA ARG A 112 5.44 -11.06 11.57
C ARG A 112 4.62 -10.60 12.77
N HIS A 113 3.34 -10.26 12.59
CA HIS A 113 2.45 -9.77 13.67
C HIS A 113 3.01 -8.55 14.43
N GLU A 114 3.77 -7.68 13.75
CA GLU A 114 4.85 -6.94 14.39
C GLU A 114 4.60 -5.42 14.58
N ASP A 115 3.41 -4.89 14.34
CA ASP A 115 3.19 -3.44 14.56
C ASP A 115 1.69 -3.06 14.70
N PRO A 116 1.20 -2.73 15.91
CA PRO A 116 -0.19 -2.32 16.14
C PRO A 116 -0.53 -0.97 15.51
N CYS A 117 0.44 -0.16 15.11
CA CYS A 117 0.16 1.15 14.53
C CYS A 117 -0.06 1.14 13.01
N PHE A 118 -0.06 -0.06 12.40
CA PHE A 118 -0.48 -0.30 11.02
C PHE A 118 -1.84 -1.01 10.97
N HIS A 119 -2.57 -1.07 12.08
CA HIS A 119 -3.72 -1.95 12.23
C HIS A 119 -4.70 -1.88 11.05
N ASP A 120 -5.10 -0.69 10.61
CA ASP A 120 -6.04 -0.53 9.50
C ASP A 120 -5.51 -1.11 8.17
N LEU A 121 -4.21 -0.89 7.86
CA LEU A 121 -3.58 -1.46 6.66
C LEU A 121 -3.38 -2.97 6.77
N LEU A 122 -3.16 -3.46 7.99
CA LEU A 122 -3.04 -4.89 8.28
C LEU A 122 -4.40 -5.59 8.17
N LEU A 123 -5.48 -4.98 8.64
CA LEU A 123 -6.86 -5.46 8.49
C LEU A 123 -7.28 -5.50 7.02
N LEU A 124 -6.91 -4.48 6.24
CA LEU A 124 -7.16 -4.48 4.79
C LEU A 124 -6.43 -5.64 4.08
N PHE A 125 -5.22 -5.98 4.54
CA PHE A 125 -4.45 -7.10 3.99
C PHE A 125 -4.94 -8.47 4.50
N ASP A 126 -5.37 -8.55 5.74
CA ASP A 126 -5.75 -9.80 6.39
C ASP A 126 -6.77 -9.50 7.50
N PRO A 127 -8.08 -9.57 7.19
CA PRO A 127 -9.13 -9.22 8.15
C PRO A 127 -9.10 -10.08 9.42
N GLU A 128 -8.60 -11.33 9.33
CA GLU A 128 -8.46 -12.25 10.47
C GLU A 128 -7.23 -11.97 11.33
N ILE A 129 -6.41 -10.97 10.96
CA ILE A 129 -5.18 -10.68 11.70
C ILE A 129 -5.47 -10.18 13.12
N GLN A 130 -6.66 -9.62 13.36
CA GLN A 130 -7.07 -9.15 14.68
C GLN A 130 -7.14 -10.30 15.69
N ASP A 131 -7.78 -11.41 15.32
CA ASP A 131 -7.89 -12.61 16.18
C ASP A 131 -6.52 -13.22 16.47
N ARG A 132 -5.63 -13.25 15.45
CA ARG A 132 -4.25 -13.75 15.61
C ARG A 132 -3.38 -12.84 16.47
N MET A 133 -3.56 -11.52 16.38
CA MET A 133 -2.82 -10.56 17.20
C MET A 133 -3.24 -10.63 18.67
N ILE A 134 -4.55 -10.77 18.95
CA ILE A 134 -5.07 -10.98 20.31
C ILE A 134 -4.48 -12.28 20.89
N HIS A 135 -4.52 -13.38 20.13
CA HIS A 135 -3.92 -14.64 20.57
C HIS A 135 -2.41 -14.51 20.85
N HIS A 136 -1.66 -13.81 19.99
CA HIS A 136 -0.22 -13.63 20.22
C HIS A 136 0.09 -12.75 21.44
N GLN A 137 -0.65 -11.66 21.65
CA GLN A 137 -0.52 -10.84 22.87
C GLN A 137 -0.91 -11.62 24.13
N MET A 138 -1.99 -12.39 24.09
CA MET A 138 -2.40 -13.24 25.22
C MET A 138 -1.34 -14.31 25.51
N VAL A 139 -0.77 -14.95 24.50
CA VAL A 139 0.34 -15.90 24.67
C VAL A 139 1.57 -15.21 25.26
N LEU A 140 1.96 -14.03 24.76
CA LEU A 140 3.10 -13.29 25.35
C LEU A 140 2.86 -12.90 26.81
N LEU A 141 1.63 -12.52 27.19
CA LEU A 141 1.24 -12.23 28.57
C LEU A 141 1.22 -13.48 29.46
N LEU A 142 0.79 -14.63 28.92
CA LEU A 142 0.74 -15.90 29.64
C LEU A 142 2.12 -16.55 29.83
N PHE A 143 3.05 -16.32 28.90
CA PHE A 143 4.39 -16.92 28.92
C PHE A 143 5.49 -15.96 29.42
N ASN A 144 5.16 -14.72 29.78
CA ASN A 144 6.10 -13.75 30.34
C ASN A 144 5.45 -13.01 31.54
N PRO A 145 5.31 -13.67 32.72
CA PRO A 145 4.56 -13.14 33.85
C PRO A 145 5.39 -12.16 34.70
N ILE A 146 6.25 -11.34 34.09
CA ILE A 146 7.06 -10.35 34.81
C ILE A 146 6.88 -8.98 34.16
N LEU A 147 5.85 -8.27 34.64
CA LEU A 147 5.82 -6.82 34.81
C LEU A 147 4.95 -6.50 36.02
#